data_AF-A3I1S6-F1
#
_entry.id   AF-A3I1S6-F1
#
_cell.length_a   1.000
_cell.length_b   1.000
_cell.length_c   1.000
_cell.angle_alpha   90.00
_cell.angle_beta   90.00
_cell.angle_gamma   90.00
#
_symmetry.space_group_name_H-M   'P 1'
#
loop_
_entity.id
_entity.type
_entity.pdbx_description
1 polymer ?
#
loop_
_entity_poly.entity_id
_entity_poly.type
_entity_poly.pdbx_seq_one_letter_code
_entity_poly.pdbx_strand_id
1 'polypeptide(L)'
;MKPFHKYLLLILAINFACNENEEPREGFGKLTILGVELSKNLSANNGRINADKIWKHSYVEKFDLSFEHQNGETFQLSINPNNFEKTYSLELPLGNYIVKADQSGSELSELLPLKTETTLDLANKQQDWILPVGSDYGLISISNKNLDGKPTISSHPSSDFFNRSEDYYIYIKNGVALDINLPLSNPSHSFHVLKSSKSYTHQQIQLLKNGEASEDYLSDDFEKEEERINLDNENKPLNLSPLIIGELGSQAIESSGIEWIQGRLFSINDSENEAKIQEINPENGEVIREIEVTNASNIDWEELTVYQDHLYIGDFGNNLGMRQDLTILKIPISNLLASDNTIADKIHFNFSDQTDFNVNGNFDCESFFIFNNQFHLFSKNTADGKTKHYTLPLNGSSQIATLLENYDVQGLITSADISEDGTKIVLLGYEDKGLNSKSFIWLISEFTDTKFFQGKIRRTFLGSPAKFSQTEGVVFFTNEEIYISGEEINFGGLYIPPRLLKMNVEGLF
;
A
#
# COMPACT_ATOMS: atom_id res chain seq x y z
N MET A 1 31.28 -23.08 53.28
CA MET A 1 30.65 -22.89 51.96
C MET A 1 29.64 -21.74 52.08
N LYS A 2 29.96 -20.62 51.41
CA LYS A 2 29.23 -19.36 51.12
C LYS A 2 28.07 -18.86 52.03
N PRO A 3 28.08 -17.60 52.49
CA PRO A 3 26.90 -16.96 53.08
C PRO A 3 25.99 -16.38 52.00
N PHE A 4 24.69 -16.65 52.13
CA PHE A 4 23.61 -16.05 51.34
C PHE A 4 23.56 -14.53 51.61
N HIS A 5 23.86 -13.70 50.60
CA HIS A 5 23.54 -12.27 50.63
C HIS A 5 22.10 -12.09 50.14
N LYS A 6 21.22 -11.70 51.06
CA LYS A 6 19.88 -11.19 50.72
C LYS A 6 20.04 -9.77 50.18
N TYR A 7 19.78 -9.56 48.90
CA TYR A 7 19.56 -8.22 48.36
C TYR A 7 18.21 -7.72 48.87
N LEU A 8 18.25 -6.71 49.73
CA LEU A 8 17.09 -5.96 50.20
C LEU A 8 16.81 -4.88 49.13
N LEU A 9 15.77 -5.05 48.32
CA LEU A 9 15.25 -3.96 47.49
C LEU A 9 14.62 -2.92 48.43
N LEU A 10 15.25 -1.76 48.55
CA LEU A 10 14.73 -0.62 49.30
C LEU A 10 13.88 0.24 48.33
N ILE A 11 12.56 0.05 48.35
CA ILE A 11 11.62 0.92 47.64
C ILE A 11 11.36 2.13 48.56
N LEU A 12 11.99 3.26 48.24
CA LEU A 12 11.86 4.50 49.00
C LEU A 12 10.68 5.32 48.42
N ALA A 13 9.48 5.13 48.96
CA ALA A 13 8.33 5.98 48.66
C ALA A 13 8.40 7.24 49.53
N ILE A 14 8.85 8.36 48.97
CA ILE A 14 8.89 9.65 49.67
C ILE A 14 7.71 10.50 49.20
N ASN A 15 6.74 10.71 50.09
CA ASN A 15 5.76 11.79 49.99
C ASN A 15 6.34 13.03 50.68
N PHE A 16 6.60 14.11 49.94
CA PHE A 16 6.84 15.43 50.55
C PHE A 16 5.76 16.43 50.12
N ALA A 17 5.13 17.00 51.13
CA ALA A 17 4.35 18.22 51.04
C ALA A 17 5.30 19.42 50.87
N CYS A 18 4.92 20.36 50.00
CA CYS A 18 5.70 21.55 49.64
C CYS A 18 6.00 22.47 50.83
N ASN A 19 7.26 22.90 50.92
CA ASN A 19 7.62 24.25 51.36
C ASN A 19 8.65 24.82 50.38
N GLU A 20 8.43 26.06 49.96
CA GLU A 20 9.27 26.79 49.00
C GLU A 20 10.52 27.37 49.69
N ASN A 21 11.66 27.28 49.00
CA ASN A 21 13.01 27.76 49.35
C ASN A 21 13.84 26.91 50.32
N GLU A 22 14.22 25.70 49.87
CA GLU A 22 15.47 25.07 50.30
C GLU A 22 16.38 24.94 49.07
N GLU A 23 17.62 25.44 49.15
CA GLU A 23 18.63 25.07 48.16
C GLU A 23 18.76 23.54 48.15
N PRO A 24 18.96 22.91 46.97
CA PRO A 24 19.10 21.45 46.92
C PRO A 24 20.23 20.98 47.84
N ARG A 25 20.09 19.77 48.38
CA ARG A 25 21.11 19.16 49.25
C ARG A 25 22.49 19.19 48.59
N GLU A 26 23.54 19.27 49.39
CA GLU A 26 24.91 19.26 48.88
C GLU A 26 25.16 18.00 48.04
N GLY A 27 25.64 18.18 46.81
CA GLY A 27 25.80 17.10 45.82
C GLY A 27 24.55 16.74 45.02
N PHE A 28 23.44 17.45 45.19
CA PHE A 28 22.20 17.29 44.45
C PHE A 28 21.87 18.53 43.59
N GLY A 29 21.12 18.31 42.51
CA GLY A 29 20.52 19.34 41.69
C GLY A 29 19.01 19.14 41.58
N LYS A 30 18.27 20.24 41.42
CA LYS A 30 16.84 20.23 41.09
C LYS A 30 16.68 20.27 39.57
N LEU A 31 16.20 19.17 39.01
CA LEU A 31 15.78 19.09 37.61
C LEU A 31 14.32 19.55 37.50
N THR A 32 14.03 20.47 36.58
CA THR A 32 12.66 20.87 36.23
C THR A 32 12.38 20.50 34.78
N ILE A 33 11.29 19.77 34.54
CA ILE A 33 10.86 19.44 33.17
C ILE A 33 9.89 20.52 32.70
N LEU A 34 10.26 21.21 31.62
CA LEU A 34 9.49 22.32 31.04
C LEU A 34 8.52 21.88 29.95
N GLY A 35 8.76 20.73 29.34
CA GLY A 35 8.00 20.24 28.19
C GLY A 35 8.47 18.88 27.70
N VAL A 36 7.75 18.33 26.74
CA VAL A 36 8.23 17.24 25.87
C VAL A 36 8.44 17.76 24.44
N GLU A 37 9.43 17.22 23.75
CA GLU A 37 9.70 17.52 22.33
C GLU A 37 9.83 16.22 21.55
N LEU A 38 9.01 16.06 20.50
CA LEU A 38 9.06 14.88 19.63
C LEU A 38 10.35 14.90 18.80
N SER A 39 11.25 13.98 19.11
CA SER A 39 12.54 13.84 18.47
C SER A 39 12.40 13.14 17.11
N LYS A 40 12.01 13.88 16.08
CA LYS A 40 12.34 13.54 14.70
C LYS A 40 13.04 14.73 14.06
N ASN A 41 14.25 14.53 13.59
CA ASN A 41 14.94 15.48 12.72
C ASN A 41 14.20 15.54 11.37
N LEU A 42 13.11 16.30 11.30
CA LEU A 42 12.63 16.79 10.02
C LEU A 42 13.57 17.92 9.62
N SER A 43 14.31 17.74 8.53
CA SER A 43 14.98 18.85 7.86
C SER A 43 13.91 19.89 7.52
N ALA A 44 13.86 20.97 8.30
CA ALA A 44 12.93 22.06 8.09
C ALA A 44 13.19 22.69 6.72
N ASN A 45 12.44 22.27 5.71
CA ASN A 45 12.27 23.08 4.51
C ASN A 45 11.49 24.31 4.96
N ASN A 46 12.23 25.39 5.23
CA ASN A 46 11.73 26.71 5.60
C ASN A 46 11.00 27.42 4.43
N GLY A 47 10.07 26.72 3.78
CA GLY A 47 9.01 27.34 3.00
C GLY A 47 7.88 27.71 3.95
N ARG A 48 7.58 29.00 4.12
CA ARG A 48 6.34 29.42 4.77
C ARG A 48 5.17 28.94 3.90
N ILE A 49 4.48 27.89 4.34
CA ILE A 49 3.21 27.48 3.77
C ILE A 49 2.12 28.06 4.67
N ASN A 50 1.19 28.82 4.09
CA ASN A 50 -0.05 29.15 4.79
C ASN A 50 -0.86 27.86 4.90
N ALA A 51 -1.10 27.35 6.09
CA ALA A 51 -2.15 26.38 6.29
C ALA A 51 -3.14 26.86 7.34
N ASP A 52 -4.37 26.43 7.16
CA ASP A 52 -5.50 26.90 7.95
C ASP A 52 -5.63 26.14 9.28
N LYS A 53 -4.99 24.97 9.41
CA LYS A 53 -5.08 24.07 10.57
C LYS A 53 -3.73 23.44 10.93
N ILE A 54 -3.41 23.37 12.23
CA ILE A 54 -2.24 22.67 12.77
C ILE A 54 -2.71 21.45 13.58
N TRP A 55 -2.21 20.25 13.25
CA TRP A 55 -2.48 19.06 14.05
C TRP A 55 -1.73 19.12 15.38
N LYS A 56 -2.48 19.13 16.48
CA LYS A 56 -1.91 19.01 17.84
C LYS A 56 -2.15 17.60 18.35
N HIS A 57 -1.07 16.87 18.59
CA HIS A 57 -1.12 15.54 19.18
C HIS A 57 -1.66 15.58 20.62
N SER A 58 -2.31 14.49 21.03
CA SER A 58 -2.74 14.26 22.40
C SER A 58 -2.07 13.00 22.89
N TYR A 59 -1.59 13.04 24.12
CA TYR A 59 -0.82 11.97 24.77
C TYR A 59 -1.63 11.43 25.96
N VAL A 60 -1.24 10.28 26.51
CA VAL A 60 -1.83 9.81 27.77
C VAL A 60 -1.50 10.78 28.93
N GLU A 61 -2.39 10.88 29.92
CA GLU A 61 -2.27 11.85 31.02
C GLU A 61 -1.10 11.59 31.98
N LYS A 62 -0.47 10.42 31.91
CA LYS A 62 0.61 10.01 32.81
C LYS A 62 1.77 9.34 32.06
N PHE A 63 2.95 9.97 32.11
CA PHE A 63 4.21 9.45 31.58
C PHE A 63 5.21 9.25 32.70
N ASP A 64 5.50 7.98 33.00
CA ASP A 64 6.36 7.57 34.11
C ASP A 64 7.82 7.48 33.65
N LEU A 65 8.63 8.42 34.10
CA LEU A 65 10.05 8.54 33.75
C LEU A 65 10.92 7.86 34.80
N SER A 66 11.83 7.00 34.34
CA SER A 66 12.87 6.37 35.15
C SER A 66 14.23 7.03 34.87
N PHE A 67 14.88 7.53 35.92
CA PHE A 67 16.21 8.14 35.86
C PHE A 67 17.20 7.18 36.51
N GLU A 68 18.06 6.55 35.72
CA GLU A 68 19.12 5.68 36.20
C GLU A 68 20.44 6.45 36.24
N HIS A 69 20.94 6.74 37.44
CA HIS A 69 22.21 7.43 37.62
C HIS A 69 23.38 6.49 37.32
N GLN A 70 24.51 7.05 36.90
CA GLN A 70 25.75 6.31 36.60
C GLN A 70 26.29 5.42 37.75
N ASN A 71 25.85 5.63 39.01
CA ASN A 71 26.18 4.77 40.16
C ASN A 71 25.22 3.58 40.35
N GLY A 72 24.18 3.46 39.51
CA GLY A 72 23.14 2.42 39.58
C GLY A 72 21.91 2.80 40.40
N GLU A 73 21.83 3.99 40.99
CA GLU A 73 20.63 4.46 41.68
C GLU A 73 19.53 4.84 40.68
N THR A 74 18.28 4.52 41.00
CA THR A 74 17.13 4.81 40.13
C THR A 74 16.14 5.73 40.83
N PHE A 75 15.65 6.72 40.09
CA PHE A 75 14.64 7.66 40.53
C PHE A 75 13.46 7.69 39.55
N GLN A 76 12.29 8.12 40.01
CA GLN A 76 11.06 8.11 39.20
C GLN A 76 10.36 9.46 39.26
N LEU A 77 9.77 9.89 38.14
CA LEU A 77 8.91 11.06 38.06
C LEU A 77 7.76 10.81 37.08
N SER A 78 6.52 10.97 37.55
CA SER A 78 5.35 10.95 36.68
C SER A 78 5.01 12.36 36.21
N ILE A 79 4.92 12.58 34.90
CA ILE A 79 4.50 13.85 34.30
C ILE A 79 3.18 13.69 33.51
N ASN A 80 2.43 14.77 33.31
CA ASN A 80 1.40 14.82 32.28
C ASN A 80 1.99 15.52 31.04
N PRO A 81 2.29 14.79 29.96
CA PRO A 81 2.91 15.35 28.75
C PRO A 81 2.00 16.35 28.00
N ASN A 82 0.72 16.46 28.36
CA ASN A 82 -0.20 17.44 27.78
C ASN A 82 -0.29 18.75 28.59
N ASN A 83 0.24 18.82 29.81
CA ASN A 83 0.06 19.97 30.69
C ASN A 83 1.27 20.25 31.58
N PHE A 84 1.97 21.35 31.28
CA PHE A 84 3.12 21.88 32.01
C PHE A 84 2.82 23.18 32.79
N GLU A 85 1.55 23.54 32.99
CA GLU A 85 1.18 24.62 33.92
C GLU A 85 1.54 24.26 35.37
N LYS A 86 1.56 22.96 35.69
CA LYS A 86 2.13 22.42 36.91
C LYS A 86 3.62 22.16 36.72
N THR A 87 4.44 22.58 37.69
CA THR A 87 5.86 22.24 37.71
C THR A 87 6.08 20.74 37.98
N TYR A 88 6.81 20.08 37.08
CA TYR A 88 7.37 18.74 37.34
C TYR A 88 8.84 18.89 37.66
N SER A 89 9.23 18.55 38.89
CA SER A 89 10.62 18.64 39.30
C SER A 89 11.01 17.50 40.22
N LEU A 90 12.27 17.10 40.15
CA LEU A 90 12.86 16.07 40.99
C LEU A 90 14.24 16.53 41.48
N GLU A 91 14.53 16.29 42.74
CA GLU A 91 15.87 16.47 43.28
C GLU A 91 16.67 15.17 43.07
N LEU A 92 17.80 15.28 42.38
CA LEU A 92 18.62 14.17 41.91
C LEU A 92 20.09 14.42 42.27
N PRO A 93 20.90 13.38 42.59
CA PRO A 93 22.35 13.53 42.66
C PRO A 93 22.93 14.20 41.40
N LEU A 94 23.94 15.05 41.53
CA LEU A 94 24.62 15.60 40.36
C LEU A 94 25.35 14.48 39.60
N GLY A 95 25.24 14.47 38.28
CA GLY A 95 25.88 13.47 37.43
C GLY A 95 25.07 13.08 36.20
N ASN A 96 25.52 12.01 35.55
CA ASN A 96 24.91 11.49 34.32
C ASN A 96 23.80 10.50 34.63
N TYR A 97 22.73 10.60 33.85
CA TYR A 97 21.56 9.75 33.91
C TYR A 97 21.25 9.15 32.55
N ILE A 98 20.79 7.90 32.55
CA ILE A 98 19.98 7.35 31.47
C ILE A 98 18.52 7.51 31.87
N VAL A 99 17.76 8.24 31.06
CA VAL A 99 16.34 8.51 31.29
C VAL A 99 15.53 7.65 30.34
N LYS A 100 14.64 6.83 30.90
CA LYS A 100 13.82 5.90 30.13
C LYS A 100 12.34 6.06 30.46
N ALA A 101 11.50 5.96 29.44
CA ALA A 101 10.08 5.67 29.58
C ALA A 101 9.56 5.04 28.30
N ASP A 102 8.56 4.18 28.42
CA ASP A 102 7.94 3.55 27.26
C ASP A 102 6.45 3.37 27.54
N GLN A 103 5.63 3.98 26.69
CA GLN A 103 4.18 3.81 26.65
C GLN A 103 3.73 3.01 25.44
N SER A 104 4.62 2.26 24.79
CA SER A 104 4.27 1.40 23.66
C SER A 104 3.04 0.55 24.01
N GLY A 105 1.98 0.75 23.22
CA GLY A 105 0.64 0.21 23.47
C GLY A 105 0.14 -0.69 22.35
N SER A 106 -1.17 -0.70 22.18
CA SER A 106 -1.87 -1.39 21.08
C SER A 106 -1.45 -0.86 19.72
N GLU A 107 -1.59 -1.69 18.69
CA GLU A 107 -1.32 -1.32 17.29
C GLU A 107 -2.11 -0.08 16.84
N LEU A 108 -3.30 0.11 17.41
CA LEU A 108 -4.20 1.23 17.13
C LEU A 108 -4.49 1.99 18.43
N SER A 109 -4.42 3.33 18.39
CA SER A 109 -4.54 4.18 19.58
C SER A 109 -5.22 5.52 19.31
N GLU A 110 -5.95 6.03 20.30
CA GLU A 110 -6.51 7.40 20.32
C GLU A 110 -5.45 8.46 20.57
N LEU A 111 -4.50 8.13 21.43
CA LEU A 111 -3.47 9.04 21.92
C LEU A 111 -2.12 8.60 21.35
N LEU A 112 -1.26 9.54 20.99
CA LEU A 112 0.06 9.24 20.43
C LEU A 112 0.94 8.60 21.52
N PRO A 113 1.33 7.32 21.40
CA PRO A 113 2.17 6.70 22.40
C PRO A 113 3.60 7.24 22.32
N LEU A 114 4.17 7.56 23.49
CA LEU A 114 5.50 8.14 23.61
C LEU A 114 6.48 7.15 24.22
N LYS A 115 7.75 7.29 23.84
CA LYS A 115 8.88 6.61 24.47
C LYS A 115 10.08 7.54 24.58
N THR A 116 11.02 7.25 25.46
CA THR A 116 12.30 7.95 25.52
C THR A 116 13.37 7.01 26.06
N GLU A 117 14.55 7.09 25.48
CA GLU A 117 15.80 6.54 26.03
C GLU A 117 16.89 7.56 25.69
N THR A 118 17.13 8.48 26.62
CA THR A 118 18.03 9.62 26.42
C THR A 118 19.01 9.73 27.58
N THR A 119 20.10 10.44 27.37
CA THR A 119 21.02 10.82 28.45
C THR A 119 20.71 12.21 28.96
N LEU A 120 20.88 12.42 30.28
CA LEU A 120 20.81 13.72 30.93
C LEU A 120 22.10 13.91 31.76
N ASP A 121 22.82 14.99 31.50
CA ASP A 121 23.91 15.45 32.38
C ASP A 121 23.35 16.53 33.32
N LEU A 122 23.16 16.20 34.60
CA LEU A 122 22.72 17.12 35.63
C LEU A 122 23.94 17.74 36.32
N ALA A 123 24.45 18.81 35.74
CA ALA A 123 25.68 19.47 36.21
C ALA A 123 25.43 20.63 37.19
N ASN A 124 24.19 21.14 37.26
CA ASN A 124 23.86 22.37 37.98
C ASN A 124 22.92 22.11 39.17
N LYS A 125 23.01 22.96 40.21
CA LYS A 125 22.07 22.96 41.35
C LYS A 125 20.61 23.17 40.92
N GLN A 126 20.38 23.87 39.81
CA GLN A 126 19.08 24.02 39.16
C GLN A 126 19.27 23.85 37.65
N GLN A 127 18.48 23.00 37.03
CA GLN A 127 18.54 22.76 35.60
C GLN A 127 17.14 22.54 35.03
N ASP A 128 16.81 23.34 34.03
CA ASP A 128 15.60 23.17 33.24
C ASP A 128 15.88 22.25 32.07
N TRP A 129 14.90 21.42 31.71
CA TRP A 129 15.05 20.44 30.65
C TRP A 129 13.75 20.28 29.86
N ILE A 130 13.88 20.31 28.53
CA ILE A 130 12.84 19.86 27.61
C ILE A 130 13.16 18.39 27.32
N LEU A 131 12.23 17.50 27.67
CA LEU A 131 12.44 16.06 27.55
C LEU A 131 12.28 15.63 26.08
N PRO A 132 13.31 15.11 25.41
CA PRO A 132 13.16 14.52 24.09
C PRO A 132 12.38 13.19 24.20
N VAL A 133 11.36 13.03 23.35
CA VAL A 133 10.52 11.82 23.27
C VAL A 133 10.39 11.35 21.84
N GLY A 134 10.31 10.05 21.61
CA GLY A 134 10.02 9.44 20.33
C GLY A 134 8.67 8.74 20.28
N SER A 135 8.30 8.26 19.09
CA SER A 135 7.13 7.40 18.87
C SER A 135 7.38 6.42 17.72
N ASP A 136 6.70 5.28 17.76
CA ASP A 136 6.67 4.29 16.68
C ASP A 136 5.38 4.37 15.85
N TYR A 137 4.66 5.49 15.93
CA TYR A 137 3.31 5.60 15.36
C TYR A 137 3.26 6.63 14.24
N GLY A 138 2.48 6.31 13.22
CA GLY A 138 1.95 7.25 12.24
C GLY A 138 0.53 7.69 12.63
N LEU A 139 -0.01 8.63 11.87
CA LEU A 139 -1.37 9.15 12.03
C LEU A 139 -2.10 9.01 10.69
N ILE A 140 -3.28 8.41 10.72
CA ILE A 140 -4.25 8.54 9.63
C ILE A 140 -5.35 9.47 10.09
N SER A 141 -5.70 10.45 9.25
CA SER A 141 -6.90 11.25 9.42
C SER A 141 -7.74 11.27 8.15
N ILE A 142 -9.06 11.31 8.32
CA ILE A 142 -10.03 11.31 7.24
C ILE A 142 -11.00 12.45 7.52
N SER A 143 -11.09 13.41 6.59
CA SER A 143 -12.08 14.48 6.72
C SER A 143 -13.48 13.88 6.77
N ASN A 144 -14.31 14.34 7.70
CA ASN A 144 -15.72 13.90 7.78
C ASN A 144 -16.58 14.46 6.64
N LYS A 145 -16.03 15.39 5.86
CA LYS A 145 -16.67 15.95 4.68
C LYS A 145 -16.97 14.85 3.66
N ASN A 146 -18.19 14.88 3.13
CA ASN A 146 -18.72 13.90 2.16
C ASN A 146 -18.90 12.46 2.67
N LEU A 147 -18.54 12.14 3.92
CA LEU A 147 -18.81 10.83 4.52
C LEU A 147 -20.22 10.75 5.11
N ASP A 148 -20.82 9.56 5.03
CA ASP A 148 -22.09 9.23 5.68
C ASP A 148 -21.87 8.47 6.99
N GLY A 149 -21.14 9.13 7.89
CA GLY A 149 -20.82 8.59 9.21
C GLY A 149 -19.36 8.22 9.37
N LYS A 150 -19.10 7.40 10.40
CA LYS A 150 -17.75 7.06 10.87
C LYS A 150 -17.14 5.95 10.00
N PRO A 151 -15.89 6.11 9.51
CA PRO A 151 -15.13 5.04 8.88
C PRO A 151 -14.96 3.83 9.80
N THR A 152 -14.93 2.64 9.21
CA THR A 152 -14.74 1.36 9.94
C THR A 152 -13.46 0.68 9.48
N ILE A 153 -12.83 -0.12 10.36
CA ILE A 153 -11.56 -0.79 10.08
C ILE A 153 -11.83 -2.28 9.90
N SER A 154 -11.96 -2.74 8.66
CA SER A 154 -12.30 -4.14 8.33
C SER A 154 -11.24 -5.11 8.84
N SER A 155 -9.96 -4.73 8.79
CA SER A 155 -8.86 -5.56 9.29
C SER A 155 -8.75 -5.62 10.82
N HIS A 156 -9.42 -4.71 11.54
CA HIS A 156 -9.41 -4.63 13.01
C HIS A 156 -10.82 -4.28 13.53
N PRO A 157 -11.79 -5.21 13.45
CA PRO A 157 -13.21 -4.90 13.68
C PRO A 157 -13.55 -4.51 15.13
N SER A 158 -12.64 -4.75 16.08
CA SER A 158 -12.76 -4.29 17.47
C SER A 158 -12.26 -2.86 17.69
N SER A 159 -11.66 -2.25 16.66
CA SER A 159 -11.02 -0.95 16.70
C SER A 159 -11.82 0.05 15.88
N ASP A 160 -11.71 1.30 16.28
CA ASP A 160 -12.65 2.33 15.89
C ASP A 160 -11.88 3.62 15.64
N PHE A 161 -12.25 4.37 14.60
CA PHE A 161 -11.71 5.71 14.43
C PHE A 161 -12.12 6.62 15.59
N PHE A 162 -11.25 7.53 16.00
CA PHE A 162 -11.56 8.57 16.95
C PHE A 162 -12.07 9.80 16.20
N ASN A 163 -12.80 10.70 16.87
CA ASN A 163 -13.40 11.86 16.23
C ASN A 163 -12.84 13.14 16.84
N ARG A 164 -12.48 14.10 15.99
CA ARG A 164 -12.12 15.46 16.35
C ARG A 164 -12.82 16.43 15.40
N SER A 165 -13.94 17.02 15.83
CA SER A 165 -14.78 18.03 15.14
C SER A 165 -15.06 17.82 13.64
N GLU A 166 -14.04 17.89 12.80
CA GLU A 166 -14.08 17.83 11.34
C GLU A 166 -13.38 16.60 10.76
N ASP A 167 -12.68 15.81 11.59
CA ASP A 167 -11.91 14.65 11.16
C ASP A 167 -12.19 13.41 12.00
N TYR A 168 -12.13 12.27 11.34
CA TYR A 168 -11.88 10.99 11.97
C TYR A 168 -10.38 10.72 11.98
N TYR A 169 -9.82 10.17 13.05
CA TYR A 169 -8.38 9.92 13.12
C TYR A 169 -8.03 8.70 13.96
N ILE A 170 -6.82 8.18 13.76
CA ILE A 170 -6.26 7.09 14.55
C ILE A 170 -4.73 7.08 14.48
N TYR A 171 -4.07 6.85 15.61
CA TYR A 171 -2.63 6.57 15.63
C TYR A 171 -2.40 5.09 15.40
N ILE A 172 -1.44 4.77 14.55
CA ILE A 172 -1.20 3.40 14.10
C ILE A 172 0.27 3.08 14.22
N LYS A 173 0.60 1.96 14.86
CA LYS A 173 1.97 1.49 14.98
C LYS A 173 2.56 1.21 13.60
N ASN A 174 3.83 1.58 13.42
CA ASN A 174 4.53 1.44 12.16
C ASN A 174 4.49 0.01 11.60
N GLY A 175 4.22 -0.11 10.31
CA GLY A 175 4.12 -1.38 9.59
C GLY A 175 2.75 -2.06 9.66
N VAL A 176 1.80 -1.53 10.45
CA VAL A 176 0.43 -2.07 10.48
C VAL A 176 -0.34 -1.56 9.26
N ALA A 177 -0.92 -2.51 8.51
CA ALA A 177 -1.79 -2.24 7.38
C ALA A 177 -3.27 -2.25 7.80
N LEU A 178 -4.03 -1.29 7.28
CA LEU A 178 -5.47 -1.13 7.49
C LEU A 178 -6.23 -1.28 6.18
N ASP A 179 -7.34 -2.00 6.27
CA ASP A 179 -8.45 -1.91 5.32
C ASP A 179 -9.53 -1.02 5.94
N ILE A 180 -9.74 0.16 5.36
CA ILE A 180 -10.63 1.20 5.88
C ILE A 180 -11.85 1.30 4.98
N ASN A 181 -13.03 0.98 5.51
CA ASN A 181 -14.29 1.14 4.81
C ASN A 181 -14.88 2.54 5.04
N LEU A 182 -15.15 3.25 3.94
CA LEU A 182 -15.64 4.63 3.90
C LEU A 182 -17.13 4.67 3.49
N PRO A 183 -18.06 4.95 4.42
CA PRO A 183 -19.49 5.01 4.11
C PRO A 183 -19.89 6.32 3.43
N LEU A 184 -20.81 6.23 2.46
CA LEU A 184 -21.32 7.33 1.65
C LEU A 184 -22.83 7.23 1.50
N SER A 185 -23.50 8.38 1.35
CA SER A 185 -24.94 8.48 1.09
C SER A 185 -25.22 9.02 -0.30
N ASN A 186 -26.44 8.79 -0.79
CA ASN A 186 -26.98 9.35 -2.03
C ASN A 186 -26.13 9.05 -3.30
N PRO A 187 -26.12 7.79 -3.80
CA PRO A 187 -26.74 6.59 -3.23
C PRO A 187 -25.93 6.01 -2.05
N SER A 188 -26.61 5.30 -1.14
CA SER A 188 -25.93 4.66 0.00
C SER A 188 -25.06 3.52 -0.50
N HIS A 189 -23.76 3.62 -0.22
CA HIS A 189 -22.76 2.59 -0.48
C HIS A 189 -21.53 2.87 0.38
N SER A 190 -20.51 2.04 0.25
CA SER A 190 -19.19 2.32 0.81
C SER A 190 -18.12 1.82 -0.15
N PHE A 191 -16.88 2.26 0.06
CA PHE A 191 -15.71 1.70 -0.64
C PHE A 191 -14.52 1.64 0.32
N HIS A 192 -13.53 0.85 -0.06
CA HIS A 192 -12.39 0.55 0.79
C HIS A 192 -11.14 1.34 0.40
N VAL A 193 -10.34 1.74 1.38
CA VAL A 193 -9.01 2.33 1.21
C VAL A 193 -8.01 1.53 2.01
N LEU A 194 -7.00 1.00 1.33
CA LEU A 194 -5.90 0.30 1.98
C LEU A 194 -4.78 1.27 2.35
N LYS A 195 -4.29 1.20 3.59
CA LYS A 195 -3.20 2.05 4.10
C LYS A 195 -2.20 1.25 4.91
N SER A 196 -0.93 1.66 4.89
CA SER A 196 0.09 1.16 5.81
C SER A 196 0.70 2.33 6.56
N SER A 197 0.84 2.16 7.87
CA SER A 197 1.37 3.18 8.76
C SER A 197 2.89 3.26 8.70
N LYS A 198 3.41 4.49 8.71
CA LYS A 198 4.82 4.83 8.87
C LYS A 198 5.01 5.76 10.06
N SER A 199 5.99 5.48 10.92
CA SER A 199 6.30 6.33 12.07
C SER A 199 6.53 7.78 11.64
N TYR A 200 5.91 8.71 12.37
CA TYR A 200 6.00 10.15 12.11
C TYR A 200 5.59 10.56 10.68
N THR A 201 4.58 9.88 10.14
CA THR A 201 3.89 10.28 8.91
C THR A 201 2.43 10.53 9.24
N HIS A 202 1.90 11.67 8.77
CA HIS A 202 0.49 12.01 8.83
C HIS A 202 -0.12 11.80 7.45
N GLN A 203 -0.84 10.70 7.29
CA GLN A 203 -1.60 10.36 6.09
C GLN A 203 -3.00 10.95 6.17
N GLN A 204 -3.25 11.99 5.41
CA GLN A 204 -4.54 12.68 5.36
C GLN A 204 -5.32 12.24 4.14
N ILE A 205 -6.53 11.71 4.35
CA ILE A 205 -7.46 11.30 3.29
C ILE A 205 -8.61 12.31 3.21
N GLN A 206 -8.90 12.79 2.01
CA GLN A 206 -9.99 13.73 1.75
C GLN A 206 -10.85 13.24 0.59
N LEU A 207 -12.16 13.27 0.77
CA LEU A 207 -13.14 12.97 -0.27
C LEU A 207 -13.67 14.29 -0.83
N LEU A 208 -13.47 14.51 -2.13
CA LEU A 208 -13.78 15.78 -2.78
C LEU A 208 -14.80 15.58 -3.90
N LYS A 209 -15.86 16.39 -3.91
CA LYS A 209 -16.76 16.52 -5.05
C LYS A 209 -16.26 17.58 -6.04
N ASN A 210 -16.77 17.55 -7.26
CA ASN A 210 -16.35 18.49 -8.30
C ASN A 210 -16.48 19.96 -7.85
N GLY A 211 -15.38 20.70 -7.95
CA GLY A 211 -15.30 22.12 -7.57
C GLY A 211 -15.05 22.38 -6.08
N GLU A 212 -14.95 21.35 -5.24
CA GLU A 212 -14.59 21.52 -3.84
C GLU A 212 -13.08 21.75 -3.66
N ALA A 213 -12.72 22.69 -2.79
CA ALA A 213 -11.34 22.89 -2.37
C ALA A 213 -10.91 21.83 -1.35
N SER A 214 -9.63 21.48 -1.37
CA SER A 214 -8.98 20.67 -0.33
C SER A 214 -8.80 21.46 0.95
N GLU A 215 -8.78 20.76 2.07
CA GLU A 215 -8.44 21.31 3.38
C GLU A 215 -6.97 21.00 3.71
N ASP A 216 -6.15 22.04 3.78
CA ASP A 216 -4.73 21.89 4.05
C ASP A 216 -4.45 21.90 5.57
N TYR A 217 -3.86 20.80 6.05
CA TYR A 217 -3.32 20.67 7.40
C TYR A 217 -1.80 20.81 7.36
N LEU A 218 -1.25 21.44 8.40
CA LEU A 218 0.15 21.30 8.78
C LEU A 218 0.26 20.33 9.95
N SER A 219 1.24 19.44 9.87
CA SER A 219 1.83 18.80 11.03
C SER A 219 3.28 19.28 11.10
N ASP A 220 3.64 19.86 12.24
CA ASP A 220 4.98 20.44 12.45
C ASP A 220 6.03 19.35 12.73
N ASP A 221 5.60 18.15 13.11
CA ASP A 221 6.39 17.05 13.65
C ASP A 221 6.25 15.72 12.88
N PHE A 222 5.18 15.54 12.07
CA PHE A 222 5.02 14.41 11.16
C PHE A 222 5.16 14.86 9.70
N GLU A 223 5.74 13.98 8.87
CA GLU A 223 5.78 14.16 7.42
C GLU A 223 4.36 14.01 6.85
N LYS A 224 3.86 15.02 6.12
CA LYS A 224 2.51 14.98 5.56
C LYS A 224 2.46 14.19 4.25
N GLU A 225 1.54 13.25 4.17
CA GLU A 225 1.14 12.57 2.94
C GLU A 225 -0.36 12.80 2.72
N GLU A 226 -0.75 13.39 1.59
CA GLU A 226 -2.14 13.71 1.30
C GLU A 226 -2.68 12.84 0.17
N GLU A 227 -3.84 12.23 0.39
CA GLU A 227 -4.62 11.57 -0.64
C GLU A 227 -5.96 12.27 -0.84
N ARG A 228 -6.18 12.73 -2.07
CA ARG A 228 -7.43 13.34 -2.51
C ARG A 228 -8.18 12.34 -3.36
N ILE A 229 -9.32 11.87 -2.87
CA ILE A 229 -10.22 10.96 -3.58
C ILE A 229 -11.32 11.82 -4.20
N ASN A 230 -11.27 12.00 -5.52
CA ASN A 230 -12.31 12.74 -6.23
C ASN A 230 -13.52 11.82 -6.45
N LEU A 231 -14.70 12.29 -6.10
CA LEU A 231 -15.96 11.56 -6.26
C LEU A 231 -16.70 12.07 -7.50
N ASP A 232 -17.35 11.14 -8.21
CA ASP A 232 -18.32 11.48 -9.24
C ASP A 232 -19.69 11.87 -8.66
N ASN A 233 -20.68 12.09 -9.53
CA ASN A 233 -22.02 12.50 -9.14
C ASN A 233 -22.79 11.41 -8.37
N GLU A 234 -22.33 10.16 -8.41
CA GLU A 234 -22.88 9.02 -7.68
C GLU A 234 -22.05 8.71 -6.42
N ASN A 235 -21.18 9.65 -6.01
CA ASN A 235 -20.26 9.55 -4.88
C ASN A 235 -19.28 8.38 -4.98
N LYS A 236 -18.99 7.89 -6.19
CA LYS A 236 -18.02 6.82 -6.38
C LYS A 236 -16.64 7.41 -6.72
N PRO A 237 -15.52 6.76 -6.34
CA PRO A 237 -14.19 7.34 -6.50
C PRO A 237 -13.68 7.29 -7.94
N LEU A 238 -13.39 8.46 -8.53
CA LEU A 238 -12.75 8.63 -9.84
C LEU A 238 -11.27 8.24 -9.80
N ASN A 239 -10.65 8.31 -8.61
CA ASN A 239 -9.29 7.87 -8.38
C ASN A 239 -9.17 7.23 -6.99
N LEU A 240 -8.37 6.19 -6.89
CA LEU A 240 -8.10 5.49 -5.65
C LEU A 240 -6.74 4.80 -5.76
N SER A 241 -5.82 5.15 -4.86
CA SER A 241 -4.47 4.57 -4.88
C SER A 241 -4.49 3.14 -4.33
N PRO A 242 -3.79 2.19 -4.97
CA PRO A 242 -3.52 0.89 -4.34
C PRO A 242 -2.48 1.06 -3.22
N LEU A 243 -2.43 0.07 -2.32
CA LEU A 243 -1.39 -0.08 -1.31
C LEU A 243 -0.14 -0.70 -1.95
N ILE A 244 1.03 -0.11 -1.74
CA ILE A 244 2.31 -0.75 -2.10
C ILE A 244 2.62 -1.81 -1.04
N ILE A 245 2.73 -3.06 -1.46
CA ILE A 245 3.08 -4.19 -0.60
C ILE A 245 4.60 -4.29 -0.46
N GLY A 246 5.30 -4.19 -1.59
CA GLY A 246 6.75 -4.26 -1.63
C GLY A 246 7.30 -4.09 -3.03
N GLU A 247 8.62 -4.14 -3.13
CA GLU A 247 9.33 -4.21 -4.40
C GLU A 247 9.38 -5.67 -4.87
N LEU A 248 9.17 -5.90 -6.16
CA LEU A 248 9.36 -7.24 -6.73
C LEU A 248 10.85 -7.60 -6.73
N GLY A 249 11.17 -8.87 -6.48
CA GLY A 249 12.55 -9.36 -6.53
C GLY A 249 13.20 -9.13 -7.90
N SER A 250 14.54 -9.08 -7.95
CA SER A 250 15.29 -8.75 -9.18
C SER A 250 15.09 -9.73 -10.34
N GLN A 251 14.44 -10.87 -10.10
CA GLN A 251 14.06 -11.86 -11.12
C GLN A 251 12.71 -11.54 -11.78
N ALA A 252 11.95 -10.60 -11.25
CA ALA A 252 10.61 -10.19 -11.71
C ALA A 252 10.58 -8.68 -12.07
N ILE A 253 11.67 -8.16 -12.64
CA ILE A 253 11.82 -6.72 -12.94
C ILE A 253 10.94 -6.25 -14.09
N GLU A 254 10.54 -7.15 -14.98
CA GLU A 254 9.71 -6.90 -16.16
C GLU A 254 8.37 -7.65 -16.03
N SER A 255 7.85 -7.76 -14.81
CA SER A 255 6.63 -8.52 -14.50
C SER A 255 5.44 -8.01 -15.32
N SER A 256 5.07 -8.76 -16.38
CA SER A 256 3.94 -8.43 -17.29
C SER A 256 2.62 -9.01 -16.79
N GLY A 257 2.58 -10.30 -16.46
CA GLY A 257 1.38 -11.00 -15.96
C GLY A 257 1.52 -11.51 -14.53
N ILE A 258 0.39 -11.61 -13.80
CA ILE A 258 0.31 -12.24 -12.47
C ILE A 258 -0.91 -13.13 -12.31
N GLU A 259 -0.81 -14.17 -11.48
CA GLU A 259 -1.93 -15.10 -11.24
C GLU A 259 -1.90 -15.71 -9.83
N TRP A 260 -3.08 -15.90 -9.23
CA TRP A 260 -3.28 -16.45 -7.91
C TRP A 260 -3.70 -17.92 -7.98
N ILE A 261 -2.80 -18.81 -7.59
CA ILE A 261 -2.99 -20.26 -7.74
C ILE A 261 -2.88 -20.93 -6.38
N GLN A 262 -4.01 -21.43 -5.87
CA GLN A 262 -4.08 -22.21 -4.62
C GLN A 262 -3.37 -21.55 -3.42
N GLY A 263 -3.55 -20.23 -3.26
CA GLY A 263 -2.98 -19.48 -2.15
C GLY A 263 -1.55 -18.97 -2.38
N ARG A 264 -1.04 -19.02 -3.61
CA ARG A 264 0.30 -18.59 -4.00
C ARG A 264 0.19 -17.62 -5.17
N LEU A 265 1.04 -16.61 -5.20
CA LEU A 265 1.10 -15.63 -6.29
C LEU A 265 2.21 -16.01 -7.27
N PHE A 266 1.90 -16.01 -8.55
CA PHE A 266 2.84 -16.26 -9.63
C PHE A 266 2.91 -15.05 -10.56
N SER A 267 4.06 -14.88 -11.20
CA SER A 267 4.37 -13.80 -12.14
C SER A 267 5.18 -14.36 -13.31
N ILE A 268 5.18 -13.63 -14.42
CA ILE A 268 6.04 -13.84 -15.59
C ILE A 268 6.63 -12.49 -15.99
N ASN A 269 7.85 -12.50 -16.54
CA ASN A 269 8.39 -11.32 -17.21
C ASN A 269 7.96 -11.27 -18.68
N ASP A 270 7.96 -10.06 -19.22
CA ASP A 270 7.83 -9.74 -20.64
C ASP A 270 8.97 -10.34 -21.50
N SER A 271 9.01 -10.05 -22.81
CA SER A 271 9.97 -10.49 -23.81
C SER A 271 11.45 -10.33 -23.43
N GLU A 272 12.31 -10.97 -24.21
CA GLU A 272 13.78 -10.99 -24.02
C GLU A 272 14.28 -11.63 -22.71
N ASN A 273 13.37 -12.15 -21.88
CA ASN A 273 13.67 -12.91 -20.67
C ASN A 273 13.80 -14.43 -20.91
N GLU A 274 14.29 -15.13 -19.88
CA GLU A 274 14.22 -16.59 -19.84
C GLU A 274 12.76 -17.06 -19.69
N ALA A 275 12.44 -18.25 -20.22
CA ALA A 275 11.11 -18.86 -20.11
C ALA A 275 10.84 -19.39 -18.69
N LYS A 276 10.71 -18.47 -17.73
CA LYS A 276 10.58 -18.74 -16.32
C LYS A 276 9.34 -18.07 -15.74
N ILE A 277 8.70 -18.79 -14.82
CA ILE A 277 7.59 -18.30 -14.00
C ILE A 277 8.15 -18.04 -12.60
N GLN A 278 7.93 -16.86 -12.05
CA GLN A 278 8.35 -16.49 -10.71
C GLN A 278 7.22 -16.76 -9.73
N GLU A 279 7.51 -17.43 -8.62
CA GLU A 279 6.61 -17.46 -7.47
C GLU A 279 6.94 -16.32 -6.53
N ILE A 280 5.96 -15.49 -6.21
CA ILE A 280 6.10 -14.26 -5.44
C ILE A 280 5.51 -14.44 -4.05
N ASN A 281 6.19 -13.92 -3.04
CA ASN A 281 5.64 -13.79 -1.70
C ASN A 281 4.64 -12.61 -1.68
N PRO A 282 3.34 -12.86 -1.46
CA PRO A 282 2.32 -11.83 -1.56
C PRO A 282 2.32 -10.81 -0.42
N GLU A 283 3.14 -11.03 0.62
CA GLU A 283 3.27 -10.13 1.77
C GLU A 283 4.41 -9.09 1.60
N ASN A 284 5.37 -9.35 0.71
CA ASN A 284 6.55 -8.49 0.56
C ASN A 284 7.09 -8.32 -0.87
N GLY A 285 6.57 -9.06 -1.86
CA GLY A 285 7.00 -8.99 -3.26
C GLY A 285 8.27 -9.79 -3.59
N GLU A 286 8.90 -10.46 -2.61
CA GLU A 286 10.12 -11.23 -2.86
C GLU A 286 9.84 -12.47 -3.72
N VAL A 287 10.77 -12.78 -4.63
CA VAL A 287 10.72 -14.01 -5.43
C VAL A 287 11.13 -15.19 -4.54
N ILE A 288 10.23 -16.15 -4.36
CA ILE A 288 10.43 -17.37 -3.58
C ILE A 288 11.24 -18.40 -4.39
N ARG A 289 10.89 -18.57 -5.66
CA ARG A 289 11.55 -19.49 -6.61
C ARG A 289 11.20 -19.16 -8.05
N GLU A 290 11.96 -19.73 -8.98
CA GLU A 290 11.71 -19.67 -10.43
C GLU A 290 11.39 -21.08 -10.95
N ILE A 291 10.46 -21.18 -11.90
CA ILE A 291 10.04 -22.43 -12.53
C ILE A 291 10.28 -22.32 -14.03
N GLU A 292 11.20 -23.14 -14.56
CA GLU A 292 11.57 -23.10 -15.98
C GLU A 292 10.59 -23.90 -16.84
N VAL A 293 10.09 -23.31 -17.93
CA VAL A 293 9.31 -23.99 -18.97
C VAL A 293 10.26 -24.51 -20.05
N THR A 294 10.83 -25.68 -19.80
CA THR A 294 11.98 -26.24 -20.52
C THR A 294 11.78 -26.51 -22.02
N ASN A 295 10.53 -26.51 -22.52
CA ASN A 295 10.18 -26.74 -23.92
C ASN A 295 9.58 -25.51 -24.63
N ALA A 296 9.71 -24.32 -24.01
CA ALA A 296 9.30 -23.05 -24.57
C ALA A 296 10.42 -22.00 -24.46
N SER A 297 10.29 -20.95 -25.26
CA SER A 297 11.06 -19.71 -25.11
C SER A 297 10.08 -18.60 -24.83
N ASN A 298 10.50 -17.57 -24.10
CA ASN A 298 9.74 -16.33 -23.98
C ASN A 298 10.01 -15.51 -25.25
N ILE A 299 9.04 -15.49 -26.18
CA ILE A 299 9.10 -14.61 -27.34
C ILE A 299 8.49 -13.26 -26.95
N ASP A 300 7.27 -13.27 -26.42
CA ASP A 300 6.55 -12.09 -25.92
C ASP A 300 5.45 -12.54 -24.95
N TRP A 301 5.85 -12.85 -23.70
CA TRP A 301 4.97 -13.37 -22.65
C TRP A 301 4.30 -12.25 -21.86
N GLU A 302 2.96 -12.16 -21.95
CA GLU A 302 2.25 -10.98 -21.44
C GLU A 302 1.33 -11.27 -20.26
N GLU A 303 0.64 -12.41 -20.25
CA GLU A 303 -0.44 -12.64 -19.27
C GLU A 303 -0.53 -14.09 -18.80
N LEU A 304 -1.10 -14.26 -17.60
CA LEU A 304 -1.41 -15.54 -16.99
C LEU A 304 -2.92 -15.68 -16.76
N THR A 305 -3.45 -16.88 -16.94
CA THR A 305 -4.80 -17.20 -16.42
C THR A 305 -4.90 -18.66 -16.00
N VAL A 306 -5.70 -18.96 -14.98
CA VAL A 306 -6.05 -20.34 -14.61
C VAL A 306 -7.44 -20.74 -15.08
N TYR A 307 -7.55 -21.98 -15.54
CA TYR A 307 -8.84 -22.61 -15.71
C TYR A 307 -8.76 -24.10 -15.44
N GLN A 308 -9.64 -24.57 -14.56
CA GLN A 308 -9.63 -25.93 -14.03
C GLN A 308 -8.28 -26.25 -13.38
N ASP A 309 -7.59 -27.29 -13.86
CA ASP A 309 -6.33 -27.80 -13.34
C ASP A 309 -5.10 -27.33 -14.14
N HIS A 310 -5.25 -26.29 -14.97
CA HIS A 310 -4.20 -25.78 -15.84
C HIS A 310 -3.97 -24.28 -15.66
N LEU A 311 -2.70 -23.89 -15.70
CA LEU A 311 -2.21 -22.54 -15.94
C LEU A 311 -2.05 -22.33 -17.45
N TYR A 312 -2.40 -21.15 -17.92
CA TYR A 312 -2.19 -20.70 -19.29
C TYR A 312 -1.31 -19.47 -19.31
N ILE A 313 -0.37 -19.40 -20.25
CA ILE A 313 0.53 -18.26 -20.46
C ILE A 313 0.34 -17.74 -21.87
N GLY A 314 0.10 -16.43 -22.02
CA GLY A 314 0.01 -15.76 -23.31
C GLY A 314 1.38 -15.43 -23.85
N ASP A 315 1.88 -16.20 -24.83
CA ASP A 315 3.04 -15.85 -25.65
C ASP A 315 2.54 -15.21 -26.97
N PHE A 316 2.03 -13.99 -26.83
CA PHE A 316 1.22 -13.35 -27.87
C PHE A 316 1.40 -11.83 -27.98
N GLY A 317 2.31 -11.23 -27.20
CA GLY A 317 2.70 -9.83 -27.40
C GLY A 317 3.08 -9.61 -28.86
N ASN A 318 2.67 -8.48 -29.42
CA ASN A 318 2.76 -8.23 -30.86
C ASN A 318 2.70 -6.73 -31.16
N ASN A 319 3.53 -5.95 -30.46
CA ASN A 319 3.59 -4.48 -30.52
C ASN A 319 3.68 -3.90 -31.94
N LEU A 320 4.39 -4.57 -32.85
CA LEU A 320 4.54 -4.17 -34.24
C LEU A 320 3.45 -4.73 -35.16
N GLY A 321 2.61 -5.65 -34.69
CA GLY A 321 1.55 -6.27 -35.50
C GLY A 321 2.05 -7.25 -36.56
N MET A 322 3.28 -7.76 -36.42
CA MET A 322 3.95 -8.56 -37.45
C MET A 322 4.09 -10.05 -37.10
N ARG A 323 3.81 -10.45 -35.85
CA ARG A 323 3.91 -11.86 -35.43
C ARG A 323 2.84 -12.73 -36.09
N GLN A 324 3.24 -13.95 -36.44
CA GLN A 324 2.43 -14.99 -37.09
C GLN A 324 2.39 -16.29 -36.28
N ASP A 325 3.00 -16.28 -35.09
CA ASP A 325 3.26 -17.44 -34.23
C ASP A 325 2.69 -17.22 -32.82
N LEU A 326 1.61 -16.45 -32.71
CA LEU A 326 0.91 -16.20 -31.44
C LEU A 326 0.51 -17.54 -30.81
N THR A 327 0.86 -17.71 -29.54
CA THR A 327 0.79 -18.98 -28.85
C THR A 327 0.24 -18.80 -27.43
N ILE A 328 -0.60 -19.71 -26.99
CA ILE A 328 -0.94 -19.87 -25.57
C ILE A 328 -0.27 -21.16 -25.09
N LEU A 329 0.56 -21.05 -24.05
CA LEU A 329 1.15 -22.19 -23.37
C LEU A 329 0.16 -22.74 -22.35
N LYS A 330 0.07 -24.06 -22.21
CA LYS A 330 -0.82 -24.74 -21.26
C LYS A 330 -0.01 -25.67 -20.36
N ILE A 331 -0.05 -25.44 -19.06
CA ILE A 331 0.77 -26.13 -18.05
C ILE A 331 -0.15 -26.73 -16.98
N PRO A 332 -0.05 -28.04 -16.67
CA PRO A 332 -0.75 -28.62 -15.53
C PRO A 332 -0.28 -27.98 -14.22
N ILE A 333 -1.21 -27.49 -13.40
CA ILE A 333 -0.91 -26.87 -12.10
C ILE A 333 -0.15 -27.84 -11.19
N SER A 334 -0.46 -29.14 -11.27
CA SER A 334 0.27 -30.17 -10.52
C SER A 334 1.77 -30.19 -10.82
N ASN A 335 2.18 -29.88 -12.06
CA ASN A 335 3.58 -29.83 -12.45
C ASN A 335 4.25 -28.55 -11.93
N LEU A 336 3.57 -27.40 -12.09
CA LEU A 336 4.00 -26.10 -11.57
C LEU A 336 4.29 -26.15 -10.06
N LEU A 337 3.42 -26.81 -9.30
CA LEU A 337 3.55 -26.87 -7.83
C LEU A 337 4.55 -27.93 -7.35
N ALA A 338 4.88 -28.94 -8.17
CA ALA A 338 5.71 -30.07 -7.75
C ALA A 338 7.22 -29.92 -8.02
N SER A 339 7.61 -29.03 -8.94
CA SER A 339 8.97 -28.96 -9.48
C SER A 339 9.33 -27.53 -9.89
N ASP A 340 10.62 -27.23 -9.99
CA ASP A 340 11.15 -25.96 -10.54
C ASP A 340 11.39 -26.06 -12.05
N ASN A 341 10.91 -27.14 -12.67
CA ASN A 341 10.93 -27.39 -14.10
C ASN A 341 9.56 -27.94 -14.52
N THR A 342 9.05 -27.43 -15.63
CA THR A 342 7.80 -27.89 -16.24
C THR A 342 7.92 -27.91 -17.77
N ILE A 343 6.88 -28.42 -18.41
CA ILE A 343 6.69 -28.37 -19.86
C ILE A 343 5.27 -27.85 -20.15
N ALA A 344 5.11 -27.23 -21.30
CA ALA A 344 3.84 -26.71 -21.77
C ALA A 344 3.38 -27.38 -23.07
N ASP A 345 2.07 -27.60 -23.17
CA ASP A 345 1.41 -27.77 -24.47
C ASP A 345 1.23 -26.40 -25.14
N LYS A 346 1.12 -26.36 -26.48
CA LYS A 346 1.01 -25.11 -27.25
C LYS A 346 -0.29 -25.05 -28.04
N ILE A 347 -0.98 -23.92 -27.92
CA ILE A 347 -2.18 -23.58 -28.68
C ILE A 347 -1.83 -22.40 -29.58
N HIS A 348 -1.68 -22.63 -30.88
CA HIS A 348 -1.38 -21.55 -31.82
C HIS A 348 -2.66 -20.89 -32.32
N PHE A 349 -2.62 -19.58 -32.56
CA PHE A 349 -3.76 -18.87 -33.13
C PHE A 349 -3.34 -17.69 -34.01
N ASN A 350 -4.30 -17.18 -34.78
CA ASN A 350 -4.21 -15.92 -35.50
C ASN A 350 -5.49 -15.12 -35.29
N PHE A 351 -5.43 -13.79 -35.39
CA PHE A 351 -6.63 -12.95 -35.34
C PHE A 351 -7.43 -13.03 -36.64
N SER A 352 -8.76 -13.08 -36.53
CA SER A 352 -9.65 -13.17 -37.70
C SER A 352 -9.54 -12.01 -38.69
N ASP A 353 -9.09 -10.84 -38.23
CA ASP A 353 -9.00 -9.58 -38.99
C ASP A 353 -7.56 -9.12 -39.27
N GLN A 354 -6.53 -9.86 -38.82
CA GLN A 354 -5.13 -9.58 -39.16
C GLN A 354 -4.76 -10.27 -40.48
N THR A 355 -5.10 -9.61 -41.59
CA THR A 355 -4.82 -10.15 -42.94
C THR A 355 -3.51 -9.64 -43.54
N ASP A 356 -2.90 -8.61 -42.94
CA ASP A 356 -1.56 -8.11 -43.26
C ASP A 356 -0.65 -8.16 -42.03
N PHE A 357 0.64 -8.31 -42.28
CA PHE A 357 1.69 -8.39 -41.24
C PHE A 357 2.74 -7.31 -41.48
N ASN A 358 2.27 -6.12 -41.90
CA ASN A 358 3.08 -4.90 -41.92
C ASN A 358 2.95 -4.22 -40.54
N VAL A 359 3.81 -3.24 -40.27
CA VAL A 359 3.78 -2.49 -39.00
C VAL A 359 2.40 -1.91 -38.73
N ASN A 360 1.72 -2.42 -37.71
CA ASN A 360 0.38 -2.03 -37.29
C ASN A 360 0.15 -2.41 -35.81
N GLY A 361 0.28 -1.43 -34.91
CA GLY A 361 0.13 -1.65 -33.46
C GLY A 361 -1.29 -1.91 -32.97
N ASN A 362 -2.24 -2.33 -33.83
CA ASN A 362 -3.63 -2.66 -33.46
C ASN A 362 -3.89 -4.16 -33.34
N PHE A 363 -2.83 -4.96 -33.26
CA PHE A 363 -2.84 -6.41 -33.10
C PHE A 363 -1.91 -6.89 -31.99
N ASP A 364 -1.51 -5.96 -31.12
CA ASP A 364 -0.74 -6.23 -29.93
C ASP A 364 -1.66 -6.87 -28.88
N CYS A 365 -1.44 -8.14 -28.53
CA CYS A 365 -2.26 -8.85 -27.57
C CYS A 365 -1.55 -8.83 -26.23
N GLU A 366 -2.21 -8.36 -25.19
CA GLU A 366 -1.53 -8.15 -23.90
C GLU A 366 -2.25 -8.88 -22.78
N SER A 367 -3.55 -9.11 -22.92
CA SER A 367 -4.32 -9.65 -21.80
C SER A 367 -5.38 -10.63 -22.23
N PHE A 368 -5.70 -11.55 -21.32
CA PHE A 368 -6.74 -12.54 -21.51
C PHE A 368 -7.17 -13.18 -20.19
N PHE A 369 -8.40 -13.67 -20.19
CA PHE A 369 -8.88 -14.60 -19.17
C PHE A 369 -9.74 -15.68 -19.81
N ILE A 370 -10.12 -16.70 -19.04
CA ILE A 370 -11.03 -17.75 -19.50
C ILE A 370 -12.41 -17.58 -18.86
N PHE A 371 -13.44 -17.48 -19.71
CA PHE A 371 -14.83 -17.43 -19.28
C PHE A 371 -15.70 -18.25 -20.23
N ASN A 372 -16.73 -18.91 -19.71
CA ASN A 372 -17.63 -19.77 -20.50
C ASN A 372 -16.90 -20.72 -21.47
N ASN A 373 -15.83 -21.37 -21.00
CA ASN A 373 -15.01 -22.33 -21.75
C ASN A 373 -14.35 -21.78 -23.01
N GLN A 374 -14.02 -20.48 -23.04
CA GLN A 374 -13.28 -19.83 -24.11
C GLN A 374 -12.25 -18.85 -23.54
N PHE A 375 -11.14 -18.66 -24.25
CA PHE A 375 -10.26 -17.53 -24.01
C PHE A 375 -10.94 -16.26 -24.51
N HIS A 376 -10.87 -15.21 -23.71
CA HIS A 376 -11.24 -13.85 -24.05
C HIS A 376 -9.97 -13.02 -24.11
N LEU A 377 -9.56 -12.63 -25.32
CA LEU A 377 -8.28 -11.95 -25.59
C LEU A 377 -8.54 -10.46 -25.83
N PHE A 378 -7.71 -9.58 -25.28
CA PHE A 378 -7.81 -8.14 -25.42
C PHE A 378 -6.53 -7.54 -25.97
N SER A 379 -6.67 -6.65 -26.95
CA SER A 379 -5.53 -5.99 -27.58
C SER A 379 -5.20 -4.62 -26.97
N LYS A 380 -3.92 -4.25 -27.02
CA LYS A 380 -3.36 -2.93 -26.68
C LYS A 380 -3.10 -2.13 -27.94
N ASN A 381 -4.13 -1.51 -28.50
CA ASN A 381 -3.96 -0.85 -29.79
C ASN A 381 -3.21 0.48 -29.64
N THR A 382 -1.91 0.49 -29.90
CA THR A 382 -1.08 1.71 -29.82
C THR A 382 -1.36 2.68 -30.97
N ALA A 383 -1.91 2.23 -32.10
CA ALA A 383 -2.15 3.11 -33.24
C ALA A 383 -3.48 3.89 -33.15
N ASP A 384 -4.50 3.35 -32.48
CA ASP A 384 -5.81 4.02 -32.32
C ASP A 384 -6.31 4.17 -30.86
N GLY A 385 -5.56 3.66 -29.87
CA GLY A 385 -5.87 3.79 -28.45
C GLY A 385 -7.09 2.99 -28.00
N LYS A 386 -7.53 2.01 -28.81
CA LYS A 386 -8.68 1.14 -28.52
C LYS A 386 -8.24 -0.22 -27.97
N THR A 387 -9.23 -1.02 -27.59
CA THR A 387 -9.04 -2.46 -27.36
C THR A 387 -10.00 -3.25 -28.22
N LYS A 388 -9.50 -4.30 -28.86
CA LYS A 388 -10.34 -5.30 -29.52
C LYS A 388 -10.48 -6.49 -28.59
N HIS A 389 -11.69 -7.02 -28.50
CA HIS A 389 -12.00 -8.23 -27.73
C HIS A 389 -12.28 -9.39 -28.69
N TYR A 390 -11.52 -10.45 -28.55
CA TYR A 390 -11.63 -11.68 -29.33
C TYR A 390 -12.01 -12.87 -28.46
N THR A 391 -12.58 -13.90 -29.09
CA THR A 391 -12.78 -15.22 -28.46
C THR A 391 -12.01 -16.31 -29.19
N LEU A 392 -11.50 -17.26 -28.42
CA LEU A 392 -10.78 -18.44 -28.93
C LEU A 392 -11.19 -19.69 -28.13
N PRO A 393 -11.55 -20.81 -28.78
CA PRO A 393 -11.83 -22.06 -28.06
C PRO A 393 -10.60 -22.60 -27.30
N LEU A 394 -10.84 -23.22 -26.14
CA LEU A 394 -9.78 -23.82 -25.31
C LEU A 394 -9.05 -25.01 -25.97
N ASN A 395 -9.66 -25.63 -26.99
CA ASN A 395 -9.18 -26.87 -27.59
C ASN A 395 -8.86 -26.66 -29.07
N GLY A 396 -7.64 -27.04 -29.47
CA GLY A 396 -7.17 -27.00 -30.85
C GLY A 396 -5.71 -26.56 -30.91
N SER A 397 -4.96 -27.08 -31.89
CA SER A 397 -3.53 -26.76 -32.01
C SER A 397 -3.24 -25.54 -32.90
N SER A 398 -4.15 -25.19 -33.82
CA SER A 398 -4.06 -24.01 -34.67
C SER A 398 -5.47 -23.48 -34.94
N GLN A 399 -5.75 -22.27 -34.50
CA GLN A 399 -7.10 -21.71 -34.41
C GLN A 399 -7.16 -20.26 -34.91
N ILE A 400 -8.37 -19.75 -35.09
CA ILE A 400 -8.62 -18.35 -35.47
C ILE A 400 -9.40 -17.69 -34.33
N ALA A 401 -8.84 -16.65 -33.73
CA ALA A 401 -9.50 -15.85 -32.70
C ALA A 401 -10.54 -14.94 -33.38
N THR A 402 -11.79 -15.02 -32.95
CA THR A 402 -12.93 -14.32 -33.57
C THR A 402 -13.15 -12.97 -32.91
N LEU A 403 -13.08 -11.89 -33.69
CA LEU A 403 -13.37 -10.54 -33.19
C LEU A 403 -14.84 -10.41 -32.76
N LEU A 404 -15.07 -9.98 -31.53
CA LEU A 404 -16.40 -9.72 -30.97
C LEU A 404 -16.70 -8.22 -30.85
N GLU A 405 -15.78 -7.46 -30.25
CA GLU A 405 -16.00 -6.05 -29.91
C GLU A 405 -14.73 -5.22 -30.17
N ASN A 406 -14.91 -3.92 -30.42
CA ASN A 406 -13.83 -2.93 -30.52
C ASN A 406 -14.26 -1.68 -29.76
N TYR A 407 -13.52 -1.30 -28.73
CA TYR A 407 -13.96 -0.32 -27.75
C TYR A 407 -12.90 0.75 -27.47
N ASP A 408 -13.34 1.98 -27.31
CA ASP A 408 -12.47 3.09 -26.88
C ASP A 408 -12.37 3.07 -25.35
N VAL A 409 -11.24 2.55 -24.86
CA VAL A 409 -10.94 2.46 -23.42
C VAL A 409 -10.29 3.73 -22.87
N GLN A 410 -10.03 4.72 -23.73
CA GLN A 410 -9.33 5.97 -23.41
C GLN A 410 -7.94 5.73 -22.79
N GLY A 411 -7.23 4.73 -23.32
CA GLY A 411 -5.91 4.30 -22.84
C GLY A 411 -5.46 2.99 -23.50
N LEU A 412 -4.44 2.38 -22.92
CA LEU A 412 -3.85 1.12 -23.37
C LEU A 412 -4.07 0.07 -22.30
N ILE A 413 -4.73 -1.05 -22.64
CA ILE A 413 -4.98 -2.18 -21.72
C ILE A 413 -3.75 -3.07 -21.71
N THR A 414 -3.31 -3.49 -20.52
CA THR A 414 -2.13 -4.31 -20.31
C THR A 414 -2.48 -5.67 -19.70
N SER A 415 -3.44 -5.72 -18.79
CA SER A 415 -3.86 -6.97 -18.13
C SER A 415 -5.37 -7.03 -17.90
N ALA A 416 -5.90 -8.24 -17.77
CA ALA A 416 -7.32 -8.49 -17.58
C ALA A 416 -7.56 -9.73 -16.74
N ASP A 417 -8.50 -9.63 -15.80
CA ASP A 417 -8.93 -10.79 -15.01
C ASP A 417 -10.43 -10.77 -14.71
N ILE A 418 -10.98 -11.93 -14.37
CA ILE A 418 -12.38 -12.15 -14.02
C ILE A 418 -12.47 -12.80 -12.64
N SER A 419 -13.41 -12.31 -11.81
CA SER A 419 -13.63 -12.85 -10.46
C SER A 419 -13.99 -14.34 -10.50
N GLU A 420 -13.72 -15.07 -9.42
CA GLU A 420 -13.97 -16.52 -9.32
C GLU A 420 -15.44 -16.87 -9.58
N ASP A 421 -16.37 -15.99 -9.18
CA ASP A 421 -17.80 -16.16 -9.42
C ASP A 421 -18.25 -15.80 -10.86
N GLY A 422 -17.35 -15.27 -11.68
CA GLY A 422 -17.58 -14.89 -13.07
C GLY A 422 -18.44 -13.64 -13.26
N THR A 423 -18.62 -12.81 -12.22
CA THR A 423 -19.57 -11.67 -12.25
C THR A 423 -18.91 -10.31 -12.41
N LYS A 424 -17.61 -10.21 -12.14
CA LYS A 424 -16.83 -8.97 -12.16
C LYS A 424 -15.58 -9.16 -13.01
N ILE A 425 -15.28 -8.18 -13.86
CA ILE A 425 -14.05 -8.14 -14.66
C ILE A 425 -13.27 -6.89 -14.28
N VAL A 426 -11.95 -7.02 -14.23
CA VAL A 426 -11.01 -5.90 -14.15
C VAL A 426 -10.16 -5.89 -15.42
N LEU A 427 -10.07 -4.72 -16.07
CA LEU A 427 -9.05 -4.46 -17.10
C LEU A 427 -8.10 -3.39 -16.55
N LEU A 428 -6.82 -3.69 -16.46
CA LEU A 428 -5.76 -2.76 -16.10
C LEU A 428 -5.24 -2.06 -17.34
N GLY A 429 -4.89 -0.79 -17.22
CA GLY A 429 -4.24 -0.07 -18.30
C GLY A 429 -3.69 1.27 -17.88
N TYR A 430 -3.12 2.00 -18.83
CA TYR A 430 -2.57 3.34 -18.59
C TYR A 430 -2.89 4.33 -19.71
N GLU A 431 -2.87 5.61 -19.36
CA GLU A 431 -2.92 6.69 -20.35
C GLU A 431 -1.53 6.95 -20.93
N ASP A 432 -1.42 7.10 -22.25
CA ASP A 432 -0.17 7.54 -22.90
C ASP A 432 -0.15 9.07 -23.04
N LYS A 433 0.28 9.77 -21.97
CA LYS A 433 0.37 11.23 -21.89
C LYS A 433 1.73 11.70 -21.37
N GLY A 434 2.78 10.90 -21.57
CA GLY A 434 4.13 11.17 -21.07
C GLY A 434 4.17 11.34 -19.54
N LEU A 435 4.74 12.44 -19.05
CA LEU A 435 4.86 12.68 -17.60
C LEU A 435 3.50 12.80 -16.86
N ASN A 436 2.40 13.00 -17.59
CA ASN A 436 1.05 13.05 -17.03
C ASN A 436 0.30 11.72 -17.13
N SER A 437 0.95 10.66 -17.60
CA SER A 437 0.39 9.32 -17.67
C SER A 437 -0.08 8.84 -16.30
N LYS A 438 -1.21 8.15 -16.31
CA LYS A 438 -1.81 7.54 -15.12
C LYS A 438 -2.28 6.14 -15.45
N SER A 439 -2.00 5.22 -14.53
CA SER A 439 -2.62 3.90 -14.54
C SER A 439 -4.08 4.02 -14.12
N PHE A 440 -4.91 3.12 -14.63
CA PHE A 440 -6.33 3.03 -14.35
C PHE A 440 -6.79 1.58 -14.39
N ILE A 441 -7.93 1.32 -13.77
CA ILE A 441 -8.68 0.07 -13.95
C ILE A 441 -10.05 0.37 -14.55
N TRP A 442 -10.52 -0.51 -15.42
CA TRP A 442 -11.92 -0.64 -15.79
C TRP A 442 -12.52 -1.79 -14.99
N LEU A 443 -13.55 -1.47 -14.23
CA LEU A 443 -14.33 -2.41 -13.46
C LEU A 443 -15.64 -2.63 -14.20
N ILE A 444 -15.87 -3.87 -14.63
CA ILE A 444 -17.02 -4.23 -15.45
C ILE A 444 -17.88 -5.24 -14.68
N SER A 445 -19.16 -4.95 -14.55
CA SER A 445 -20.17 -5.82 -13.95
C SER A 445 -21.47 -5.78 -14.76
N GLU A 446 -22.47 -6.57 -14.37
CA GLU A 446 -23.81 -6.55 -14.99
C GLU A 446 -23.80 -6.76 -16.52
N PHE A 447 -22.79 -7.46 -17.05
CA PHE A 447 -22.72 -7.81 -18.47
C PHE A 447 -23.60 -9.02 -18.78
N THR A 448 -24.00 -9.15 -20.05
CA THR A 448 -24.79 -10.29 -20.53
C THR A 448 -23.96 -11.15 -21.47
N ASP A 449 -23.95 -12.46 -21.22
CA ASP A 449 -23.17 -13.45 -21.96
C ASP A 449 -21.68 -13.04 -22.06
N THR A 450 -21.17 -12.84 -23.26
CA THR A 450 -19.77 -12.47 -23.54
C THR A 450 -19.63 -11.03 -24.04
N LYS A 451 -20.66 -10.18 -23.87
CA LYS A 451 -20.65 -8.78 -24.33
C LYS A 451 -20.28 -7.86 -23.18
N PHE A 452 -19.03 -7.93 -22.75
CA PHE A 452 -18.56 -7.29 -21.53
C PHE A 452 -18.72 -5.77 -21.58
N PHE A 453 -18.46 -5.15 -22.73
CA PHE A 453 -18.55 -3.70 -22.88
C PHE A 453 -19.98 -3.14 -22.96
N GLN A 454 -20.98 -4.01 -22.82
CA GLN A 454 -22.40 -3.64 -22.69
C GLN A 454 -22.88 -3.67 -21.24
N GLY A 455 -22.04 -4.14 -20.31
CA GLY A 455 -22.29 -4.09 -18.88
C GLY A 455 -22.12 -2.70 -18.28
N LYS A 456 -22.20 -2.64 -16.95
CA LYS A 456 -21.86 -1.46 -16.18
C LYS A 456 -20.35 -1.35 -16.09
N ILE A 457 -19.80 -0.25 -16.60
CA ILE A 457 -18.36 0.02 -16.64
C ILE A 457 -18.05 1.21 -15.74
N ARG A 458 -17.05 1.04 -14.90
CA ARG A 458 -16.44 2.13 -14.15
C ARG A 458 -14.95 2.21 -14.44
N ARG A 459 -14.45 3.42 -14.72
CA ARG A 459 -13.02 3.68 -14.79
C ARG A 459 -12.56 4.40 -13.51
N THR A 460 -11.51 3.89 -12.87
CA THR A 460 -10.89 4.51 -11.70
C THR A 460 -9.38 4.63 -11.91
N PHE A 461 -8.82 5.83 -11.73
CA PHE A 461 -7.38 6.06 -11.81
C PHE A 461 -6.66 5.57 -10.55
N LEU A 462 -5.56 4.85 -10.74
CA LEU A 462 -4.71 4.37 -9.65
C LEU A 462 -3.67 5.42 -9.25
N GLY A 463 -3.14 6.16 -10.22
CA GLY A 463 -2.16 7.22 -10.01
C GLY A 463 -1.04 7.19 -11.04
N SER A 464 0.06 7.88 -10.75
CA SER A 464 1.19 8.00 -11.68
C SER A 464 2.12 6.79 -11.60
N PRO A 465 2.67 6.32 -12.74
CA PRO A 465 3.73 5.32 -12.76
C PRO A 465 4.97 5.70 -11.93
N ALA A 466 5.25 7.01 -11.77
CA ALA A 466 6.32 7.47 -10.88
C ALA A 466 6.10 7.11 -9.40
N LYS A 467 4.88 6.73 -9.00
CA LYS A 467 4.54 6.25 -7.66
C LYS A 467 4.25 4.75 -7.63
N PHE A 468 3.73 4.16 -8.70
CA PHE A 468 3.23 2.79 -8.68
C PHE A 468 3.94 1.84 -9.64
N SER A 469 5.03 2.29 -10.25
CA SER A 469 5.71 1.60 -11.34
C SER A 469 4.82 1.53 -12.59
N GLN A 470 5.33 1.00 -13.69
CA GLN A 470 4.51 0.82 -14.88
C GLN A 470 3.66 -0.42 -14.66
N THR A 471 2.37 -0.23 -14.36
CA THR A 471 1.46 -1.30 -13.97
C THR A 471 1.10 -2.15 -15.19
N GLU A 472 1.46 -3.42 -15.17
CA GLU A 472 1.27 -4.33 -16.31
C GLU A 472 0.27 -5.44 -15.97
N GLY A 473 0.39 -6.12 -14.82
CA GLY A 473 -0.44 -7.28 -14.45
C GLY A 473 -1.49 -7.00 -13.37
N VAL A 474 -2.66 -7.65 -13.44
CA VAL A 474 -3.72 -7.63 -12.41
C VAL A 474 -4.33 -9.01 -12.19
N VAL A 475 -4.63 -9.36 -10.93
CA VAL A 475 -5.35 -10.60 -10.60
C VAL A 475 -6.27 -10.42 -9.39
N PHE A 476 -7.46 -11.02 -9.44
CA PHE A 476 -8.32 -11.26 -8.29
C PHE A 476 -7.75 -12.38 -7.42
N PHE A 477 -7.53 -12.10 -6.13
CA PHE A 477 -7.27 -13.18 -5.17
C PHE A 477 -8.50 -13.46 -4.27
N THR A 478 -9.48 -12.56 -4.27
CA THR A 478 -10.87 -12.78 -3.86
C THR A 478 -11.80 -12.08 -4.85
N ASN A 479 -13.12 -12.19 -4.70
CA ASN A 479 -14.08 -11.46 -5.55
C ASN A 479 -14.08 -9.93 -5.30
N GLU A 480 -13.37 -9.45 -4.27
CA GLU A 480 -13.32 -8.05 -3.87
C GLU A 480 -11.90 -7.48 -3.78
N GLU A 481 -10.86 -8.30 -3.82
CA GLU A 481 -9.49 -7.83 -3.64
C GLU A 481 -8.59 -8.29 -4.80
N ILE A 482 -7.77 -7.36 -5.28
CA ILE A 482 -6.86 -7.57 -6.40
C ILE A 482 -5.40 -7.30 -5.99
N TYR A 483 -4.49 -8.04 -6.61
CA TYR A 483 -3.09 -7.67 -6.72
C TYR A 483 -2.83 -7.01 -8.07
N ILE A 484 -1.85 -6.10 -8.11
CA ILE A 484 -1.36 -5.48 -9.33
C ILE A 484 0.17 -5.54 -9.31
N SER A 485 0.80 -5.98 -10.39
CA SER A 485 2.25 -5.88 -10.59
C SER A 485 2.58 -4.68 -11.46
N GLY A 486 3.76 -4.10 -11.23
CA GLY A 486 4.33 -3.15 -12.15
C GLY A 486 5.82 -3.36 -12.35
N GLU A 487 6.26 -3.14 -13.58
CA GLU A 487 7.65 -3.30 -14.02
C GLU A 487 8.55 -2.14 -13.61
N GLU A 488 9.86 -2.39 -13.64
CA GLU A 488 10.89 -1.39 -13.41
C GLU A 488 10.83 -0.29 -14.48
N ILE A 489 10.82 0.97 -14.05
CA ILE A 489 11.05 2.10 -14.97
C ILE A 489 12.49 2.55 -14.79
N ASN A 490 13.33 2.28 -15.79
CA ASN A 490 14.73 2.67 -15.81
C ASN A 490 15.08 3.40 -17.11
N PHE A 491 14.74 4.68 -17.16
CA PHE A 491 14.91 5.50 -18.36
C PHE A 491 15.31 6.93 -18.04
N GLY A 492 16.28 7.47 -18.79
CA GLY A 492 16.63 8.90 -18.73
C GLY A 492 17.12 9.40 -17.36
N GLY A 493 17.64 8.52 -16.51
CA GLY A 493 18.07 8.82 -15.15
C GLY A 493 16.95 8.77 -14.10
N LEU A 494 15.72 8.43 -14.51
CA LEU A 494 14.64 8.05 -13.59
C LEU A 494 14.74 6.56 -13.29
N TYR A 495 14.70 6.21 -12.01
CA TYR A 495 14.61 4.84 -11.52
C TYR A 495 13.38 4.70 -10.63
N ILE A 496 12.44 3.85 -11.02
CA ILE A 496 11.32 3.39 -10.20
C ILE A 496 11.40 1.87 -10.14
N PRO A 497 11.51 1.26 -8.94
CA PRO A 497 11.64 -0.20 -8.82
C PRO A 497 10.35 -0.91 -9.26
N PRO A 498 10.39 -2.18 -9.66
CA PRO A 498 9.19 -2.97 -9.90
C PRO A 498 8.42 -3.17 -8.58
N ARG A 499 7.09 -3.20 -8.61
CA ARG A 499 6.26 -3.18 -7.39
C ARG A 499 5.13 -4.19 -7.42
N LEU A 500 4.85 -4.76 -6.25
CA LEU A 500 3.60 -5.45 -5.97
C LEU A 500 2.66 -4.49 -5.22
N LEU A 501 1.44 -4.35 -5.72
CA LEU A 501 0.41 -3.49 -5.17
C LEU A 501 -0.83 -4.32 -4.83
N LYS A 502 -1.64 -3.82 -3.89
CA LYS A 502 -2.90 -4.45 -3.48
C LYS A 502 -4.02 -3.41 -3.41
N MET A 503 -5.24 -3.81 -3.80
CA MET A 503 -6.42 -2.95 -3.74
C MET A 503 -7.66 -3.76 -3.37
N ASN A 504 -8.54 -3.20 -2.55
CA ASN A 504 -9.90 -3.71 -2.33
C ASN A 504 -10.85 -2.91 -3.24
N VAL A 505 -11.49 -3.61 -4.17
CA VAL A 505 -12.42 -3.09 -5.19
C VAL A 505 -13.89 -3.25 -4.80
N GLU A 506 -14.17 -3.70 -3.57
CA GLU A 506 -15.52 -3.70 -3.01
C GLU A 506 -16.12 -2.28 -3.05
N GLY A 507 -17.38 -2.21 -3.50
CA GLY A 507 -18.09 -0.95 -3.63
C GLY A 507 -17.69 -0.09 -4.83
N LEU A 508 -16.76 -0.54 -5.67
CA LEU A 508 -16.35 0.18 -6.88
C LEU A 508 -17.12 -0.22 -8.14
N PHE A 509 -17.75 -1.40 -8.18
CA PHE A 509 -18.55 -1.85 -9.32
C PHE A 509 -19.88 -1.09 -9.49
#